data_AF-A0A392VMN5-F1
#
_entry.id   AF-A0A392VMN5-F1
#
_cell.length_a   1.000
_cell.length_b   1.000
_cell.length_c   1.000
_cell.angle_alpha   90.00
_cell.angle_beta   90.00
_cell.angle_gamma   90.00
#
_symmetry.space_group_name_H-M   'P 1'
#
loop_
_entity.id
_entity.type
_entity.pdbx_description
1 polymer ?
#
loop_
_entity_poly.entity_id
_entity_poly.type
_entity_poly.pdbx_seq_one_letter_code
_entity_poly.pdbx_strand_id
1 'polypeptide(L)' 'MSHIPYASVVGSLMYVMVCTRPDLAYAVSMVSRYMHNPDKNHWSAVKWIFRYLK' A
#
# COMPACT_ATOMS: atom_id res chain seq x y z
N MET A 1 10.28 -13.20 10.61
CA MET A 1 9.22 -12.34 10.03
C MET A 1 8.67 -13.06 8.83
N SER A 2 7.40 -13.47 8.86
CA SER A 2 6.69 -13.96 7.68
C SER A 2 6.91 -12.95 6.55
N HIS A 3 7.59 -13.39 5.49
CA HIS A 3 8.00 -12.54 4.36
C HIS A 3 6.76 -12.21 3.54
N ILE A 4 5.88 -11.35 4.08
CA ILE A 4 4.70 -10.88 3.35
C ILE A 4 5.24 -10.10 2.16
N PRO A 5 5.02 -10.59 0.92
CA PRO A 5 5.55 -9.92 -0.24
C PRO A 5 4.86 -8.57 -0.34
N TYR A 6 5.65 -7.50 -0.50
CA TYR A 6 5.16 -6.13 -0.62
C TYR A 6 4.05 -6.02 -1.68
N ALA A 7 4.20 -6.75 -2.79
CA ALA A 7 3.19 -6.85 -3.85
C ALA A 7 1.81 -7.30 -3.35
N SER A 8 1.74 -8.25 -2.40
CA SER A 8 0.47 -8.71 -1.83
C SER A 8 -0.20 -7.61 -1.01
N VAL A 9 0.58 -6.82 -0.27
CA VAL A 9 0.05 -5.70 0.53
C VAL A 9 -0.48 -4.59 -0.36
N VAL A 10 0.24 -4.28 -1.44
CA VAL A 10 -0.21 -3.29 -2.42
C VAL A 10 -1.45 -3.78 -3.18
N GLY A 11 -1.54 -5.08 -3.49
CA GLY A 11 -2.75 -5.67 -4.07
C GLY A 11 -3.98 -5.49 -3.18
N SER A 12 -3.84 -5.73 -1.87
CA SER A 12 -4.92 -5.46 -0.91
C SER A 12 -5.29 -3.97 -0.85
N LEU A 13 -4.30 -3.08 -0.89
CA LEU A 13 -4.55 -1.63 -0.95
C LEU A 13 -5.26 -1.19 -2.24
N MET A 14 -4.92 -1.80 -3.38
CA MET A 14 -5.61 -1.57 -4.65
C MET A 14 -7.08 -1.99 -4.57
N TYR A 15 -7.39 -3.10 -3.90
CA TYR A 15 -8.78 -3.49 -3.68
C TYR A 15 -9.53 -2.47 -2.82
N VAL A 16 -8.92 -2.02 -1.73
CA VAL A 16 -9.54 -1.05 -0.80
C VAL A 16 -9.76 0.32 -1.45
N MET A 17 -8.83 0.79 -2.30
CA MET A 17 -9.04 2.05 -3.03
C MET A 17 -10.23 1.97 -3.99
N VAL A 18 -10.44 0.81 -4.64
CA VAL A 18 -11.54 0.63 -5.60
C VAL A 18 -12.87 0.48 -4.88
N CYS A 19 -12.91 -0.29 -3.78
CA CYS A 19 -14.17 -0.65 -3.13
C CYS A 19 -14.65 0.38 -2.09
N THR A 20 -13.74 1.02 -1.35
CA THR A 20 -14.12 1.77 -0.13
C THR A 20 -13.72 3.23 -0.18
N ARG A 21 -12.49 3.54 -0.63
CA ARG A 21 -11.94 4.90 -0.55
C ARG A 21 -11.04 5.23 -1.76
N PRO A 22 -11.61 5.77 -2.84
CA PRO A 22 -10.81 6.22 -4.00
C PRO A 22 -9.90 7.42 -3.67
N ASP A 23 -10.15 8.12 -2.56
CA ASP A 23 -9.28 9.20 -2.05
C ASP A 23 -7.82 8.73 -1.82
N LEU A 24 -7.65 7.45 -1.47
CA LEU A 24 -6.33 6.84 -1.28
C LEU A 24 -5.66 6.43 -2.60
N ALA A 25 -6.32 6.58 -3.75
CA ALA A 25 -5.79 6.15 -5.05
C ALA A 25 -4.45 6.79 -5.37
N TYR A 26 -4.23 8.05 -5.00
CA TYR A 26 -2.94 8.73 -5.19
C TYR A 26 -1.84 8.07 -4.36
N ALA A 27 -2.10 7.82 -3.08
CA ALA A 27 -1.14 7.18 -2.18
C ALA A 27 -0.82 5.75 -2.62
N VAL A 28 -1.82 4.96 -3.01
CA VAL A 28 -1.62 3.59 -3.50
C VAL A 28 -0.86 3.58 -4.83
N SER A 29 -1.14 4.52 -5.73
CA SER A 29 -0.42 4.67 -7.01
C SER A 29 1.04 5.10 -6.85
N MET A 30 1.39 5.78 -5.75
CA MET A 30 2.78 6.09 -5.42
C MET A 30 3.49 4.83 -4.93
N VAL A 31 2.87 4.10 -4.01
CA VAL A 31 3.40 2.89 -3.38
C VAL A 31 3.56 1.74 -4.39
N SER A 32 2.68 1.64 -5.38
CA SER A 32 2.73 0.62 -6.44
C SER A 32 3.93 0.75 -7.38
N ARG A 33 4.48 1.95 -7.56
CA ARG A 33 5.69 2.16 -8.39
C ARG A 33 6.94 1.52 -7.79
N TYR A 34 6.97 1.38 -6.46
CA TYR A 34 8.10 0.82 -5.72
C TYR A 34 7.92 -0.67 -5.40
N MET A 35 7.08 -1.38 -6.15
CA MET A 35 6.88 -2.83 -5.97
C MET A 35 8.14 -3.66 -6.20
N HIS A 36 9.02 -3.22 -7.11
CA HIS A 36 10.24 -3.95 -7.47
C HIS A 36 11.35 -3.79 -6.41
N ASN A 37 11.51 -2.59 -5.85
CA ASN A 37 12.47 -2.28 -4.79
C ASN A 37 11.80 -1.44 -3.68
N PRO A 38 11.10 -2.10 -2.73
CA PRO A 38 10.45 -1.39 -1.64
C PRO A 38 11.46 -0.97 -0.58
N ASP A 39 11.68 0.33 -0.47
CA ASP A 39 12.50 0.91 0.60
C ASP A 39 11.78 0.97 1.96
N LYS A 40 12.51 1.15 3.06
CA LYS A 40 11.90 1.26 4.42
C LYS A 40 10.89 2.40 4.53
N ASN A 41 11.12 3.48 3.79
CA ASN A 41 10.21 4.62 3.74
C ASN A 41 8.86 4.25 3.10
N HIS A 42 8.86 3.41 2.07
CA HIS A 42 7.64 2.94 1.40
C HIS A 42 6.81 2.04 2.33
N TRP A 43 7.46 1.19 3.11
CA TRP A 43 6.79 0.39 4.14
C TRP A 43 6.15 1.26 5.24
N SER A 44 6.76 2.39 5.60
CA SER A 44 6.16 3.36 6.51
C SER A 44 4.93 4.04 5.91
N ALA A 45 4.95 4.38 4.62
CA ALA A 45 3.79 4.92 3.92
C ALA A 45 2.63 3.92 3.87
N VAL A 46 2.90 2.66 3.55
CA VAL A 46 1.89 1.57 3.59
C VAL A 46 1.25 1.47 4.98
N LYS A 47 2.07 1.44 6.04
CA LYS A 47 1.57 1.43 7.42
C LYS A 47 0.69 2.64 7.75
N TRP A 48 1.05 3.82 7.23
CA TRP A 48 0.25 5.02 7.40
C TRP A 48 -1.11 4.93 6.70
N ILE A 49 -1.14 4.41 5.46
CA ILE A 49 -2.40 4.18 4.71
C ILE A 49 -3.30 3.19 5.45
N PHE A 50 -2.75 2.08 5.95
CA PHE A 50 -3.51 1.12 6.77
C PHE A 50 -4.06 1.76 8.04
N ARG A 51 -3.34 2.69 8.65
CA ARG A 51 -3.78 3.42 9.84
C ARG A 51 -4.94 4.38 9.53
N TYR A 52 -4.97 4.93 8.33
CA TYR A 52 -6.06 5.80 7.85
C TYR A 52 -7.34 5.02 7.48
N LEU A 53 -7.19 3.71 7.23
CA LEU A 53 -8.29 2.79 6.95
C LEU A 53 -8.95 2.21 8.21
N LYS A 54 -8.35 2.40 9.39
CA LYS A 54 -8.95 2.05 10.68
C LYS A 54 -10.10 2.99 11.02
#